data_AF-A0A7Z7QYC4-F1
#
_entry.id   AF-A0A7Z7QYC4-F1
#
_cell.length_a   1.000
_cell.length_b   1.000
_cell.length_c   1.000
_cell.angle_alpha   90.00
_cell.angle_beta   90.00
_cell.angle_gamma   90.00
#
_symmetry.space_group_name_H-M   'P 1'
#
loop_
_entity.id
_entity.type
_entity.pdbx_description
1 polymer ?
#
loop_
_entity_poly.entity_id
_entity_poly.type
_entity_poly.pdbx_seq_one_letter_code
_entity_poly.pdbx_strand_id
1 'polypeptide(L)'
;MLVALNEEKERVLATTALRKTQYFCPVCGKQVILKRGLKVISHFAHKHLAEQKCFNNESIKHYKSKLILAQMIQQQGCKVEIEPFLKEIKQIPDILINNKYVIELQYSPIPYKQILQRTEGLKKMGYKVSWLLNDVDYCHNKVKFNHFQSMFINPITRKLHTFNLEKKQIIMFQQIQYLGGHKYVAEKKECQN
;
A
#
# COMPACT_ATOMS: atom_id res chain seq x y z
N MET A 1 7.17 8.70 2.41
CA MET A 1 5.84 9.12 1.90
C MET A 1 6.00 9.70 0.50
N LEU A 2 5.06 9.41 -0.38
CA LEU A 2 5.00 9.94 -1.74
C LEU A 2 4.29 11.29 -1.82
N VAL A 3 3.43 11.62 -0.85
CA VAL A 3 2.66 12.87 -0.85
C VAL A 3 2.96 13.71 0.39
N ALA A 4 3.11 15.02 0.19
CA ALA A 4 3.25 16.01 1.26
C ALA A 4 2.35 17.23 0.97
N LEU A 5 2.26 18.16 1.92
CA LEU A 5 1.57 19.43 1.75
C LEU A 5 2.57 20.53 1.34
N ASN A 6 2.21 21.41 0.42
CA ASN A 6 2.97 22.66 0.19
C ASN A 6 2.57 23.73 1.23
N GLU A 7 3.10 24.95 1.07
CA GLU A 7 2.81 26.11 1.94
C GLU A 7 1.32 26.52 1.92
N GLU A 8 0.65 26.31 0.79
CA GLU A 8 -0.79 26.55 0.59
C GLU A 8 -1.68 25.40 1.12
N LYS A 9 -1.07 24.38 1.74
CA LYS A 9 -1.73 23.16 2.25
C LYS A 9 -2.33 22.28 1.16
N GLU A 10 -1.89 22.44 -0.08
CA GLU A 10 -2.26 21.57 -1.19
C GLU A 10 -1.42 20.29 -1.17
N ARG A 11 -2.01 19.19 -1.63
CA ARG A 11 -1.32 17.90 -1.71
C ARG A 11 -0.45 17.84 -2.95
N VAL A 12 0.84 17.60 -2.75
CA VAL A 12 1.83 17.52 -3.82
C VAL A 12 2.49 16.15 -3.81
N LEU A 13 2.50 15.51 -4.98
CA LEU A 13 3.21 14.26 -5.21
C LEU A 13 4.71 14.53 -5.37
N ALA A 14 5.56 13.70 -4.77
CA ALA A 14 7.00 13.88 -4.79
C ALA A 14 7.59 13.88 -6.22
N THR A 15 6.94 13.21 -7.17
CA THR A 15 7.37 13.17 -8.58
C THR A 15 7.20 14.52 -9.28
N THR A 16 6.21 15.33 -8.88
CA THR A 16 5.94 16.67 -9.44
C THR A 16 6.44 17.81 -8.54
N ALA A 17 6.94 17.49 -7.35
CA ALA A 17 7.45 18.45 -6.40
C ALA A 17 8.70 19.22 -6.90
N LEU A 18 8.77 20.49 -6.50
CA LEU A 18 9.83 21.44 -6.86
C LEU A 18 10.87 21.54 -5.73
N ARG A 19 12.16 21.55 -6.08
CA ARG A 19 13.25 21.52 -5.07
C ARG A 19 13.33 22.76 -4.17
N LYS A 20 12.87 23.92 -4.65
CA LYS A 20 12.95 25.20 -3.93
C LYS A 20 11.72 25.50 -3.07
N THR A 21 10.75 24.58 -3.04
CA THR A 21 9.50 24.73 -2.28
C THR A 21 9.61 23.99 -0.95
N GLN A 22 8.97 24.55 0.08
CA GLN A 22 8.85 23.87 1.37
C GLN A 22 7.67 22.90 1.37
N TYR A 23 7.87 21.75 2.01
CA TYR A 23 6.84 20.72 2.13
C TYR A 23 6.67 20.30 3.58
N PHE A 24 5.46 19.90 3.93
CA PHE A 24 5.05 19.55 5.28
C PHE A 24 4.36 18.19 5.31
N CYS A 25 4.64 17.42 6.35
CA CYS A 25 3.97 16.14 6.58
C CYS A 25 2.48 16.39 6.85
N PRO A 26 1.56 15.69 6.16
CA PRO A 26 0.12 15.88 6.36
C PRO A 26 -0.38 15.42 7.74
N VAL A 27 0.42 14.63 8.48
CA VAL A 27 0.04 14.06 9.78
C VAL A 27 0.44 14.99 10.92
N CYS A 28 1.72 15.39 10.97
CA CYS A 28 2.27 16.16 12.09
C CYS A 28 2.53 17.63 11.77
N GLY A 29 2.36 18.05 10.50
CA GLY A 29 2.62 19.41 10.04
C GLY A 29 4.09 19.81 10.00
N LYS A 30 5.02 18.92 10.38
CA LYS A 30 6.46 19.23 10.38
C LYS A 30 7.04 19.23 8.97
N GLN A 31 8.09 20.02 8.77
CA GLN A 31 8.77 20.12 7.48
C GLN A 31 9.40 18.78 7.06
N VAL A 32 9.21 18.42 5.79
CA VAL A 32 9.83 17.25 5.14
C VAL A 32 10.72 17.68 3.99
N ILE A 33 11.73 16.86 3.68
CA ILE A 33 12.65 17.08 2.57
C ILE A 33 12.24 16.22 1.38
N LEU A 34 12.19 16.84 0.21
CA LEU A 34 12.11 16.12 -1.07
C LEU A 34 13.44 15.41 -1.35
N LYS A 35 13.43 14.08 -1.32
CA LYS A 35 14.53 13.21 -1.77
C LYS A 35 14.30 12.87 -3.23
N ARG A 36 15.19 13.34 -4.13
CA ARG A 36 15.10 13.10 -5.59
C ARG A 36 16.47 13.03 -6.23
N GLY A 37 16.76 11.96 -6.97
CA GLY A 37 18.00 11.79 -7.71
C GLY A 37 17.95 10.60 -8.67
N LEU A 38 19.01 10.38 -9.45
CA LEU A 38 19.06 9.35 -10.51
C LEU A 38 18.84 7.92 -9.99
N LYS A 39 19.27 7.62 -8.77
CA LYS A 39 19.14 6.30 -8.12
C LYS A 39 18.08 6.26 -7.01
N VAL A 40 17.33 7.35 -6.82
CA VAL A 40 16.40 7.52 -5.69
C VAL A 40 15.03 7.90 -6.21
N ILE A 41 14.03 7.07 -5.92
CA ILE A 41 12.63 7.42 -6.20
C ILE A 41 12.29 8.71 -5.46
N SER A 42 11.65 9.64 -6.16
CA SER A 42 11.14 10.86 -5.54
C SER A 42 10.20 10.52 -4.39
N HIS A 43 10.57 10.91 -3.17
CA HIS A 43 9.75 10.76 -1.97
C HIS A 43 10.07 11.87 -0.97
N PHE A 44 9.18 12.08 0.00
CA PHE A 44 9.43 12.97 1.13
C PHE A 44 9.87 12.19 2.36
N ALA A 45 10.82 12.76 3.09
CA ALA A 45 11.36 12.22 4.33
C ALA A 45 11.47 13.30 5.41
N HIS A 46 11.18 12.94 6.67
CA HIS A 46 11.45 13.81 7.80
C HIS A 46 12.96 14.02 7.99
N LYS A 47 13.36 15.22 8.45
CA LYS A 47 14.75 15.55 8.76
C LYS A 47 15.30 14.72 9.92
N HIS A 48 14.51 14.56 10.98
CA HIS A 48 14.93 13.89 12.20
C HIS A 48 14.23 12.54 12.39
N LEU A 49 14.98 11.53 12.85
CA LEU A 49 14.47 10.18 13.12
C LEU A 49 13.32 10.18 14.13
N ALA A 50 13.37 11.03 15.16
CA ALA A 50 12.31 11.15 16.16
C ALA A 50 10.95 11.54 15.58
N GLU A 51 10.93 12.16 14.40
CA GLU A 51 9.74 12.65 13.70
C GLU A 51 9.18 11.62 12.71
N GLN A 52 9.93 10.56 12.43
CA GLN A 52 9.51 9.45 11.56
C GLN A 52 8.41 8.58 12.16
N LYS A 53 7.98 8.84 13.41
CA LYS A 53 6.84 8.13 14.03
C LYS A 53 5.53 8.24 13.22
N CYS A 54 5.42 9.26 12.36
CA CYS A 54 4.25 9.47 11.52
C CYS A 54 4.23 8.59 10.26
N PHE A 55 5.40 8.11 9.83
CA PHE A 55 5.56 7.34 8.60
C PHE A 55 6.80 6.45 8.70
N ASN A 56 6.60 5.15 8.61
CA ASN A 56 7.70 4.20 8.53
C ASN A 56 8.46 4.40 7.19
N ASN A 57 9.77 4.18 7.20
CA ASN A 57 10.54 4.16 5.96
C ASN A 57 10.07 2.99 5.10
N GLU A 58 9.46 3.31 3.96
CA GLU A 58 9.04 2.32 2.99
C GLU A 58 10.17 2.01 2.01
N SER A 59 10.15 0.78 1.50
CA SER A 59 11.10 0.37 0.48
C SER A 59 10.80 1.02 -0.87
N ILE A 60 11.83 1.12 -1.72
CA ILE A 60 11.71 1.52 -3.13
C ILE A 60 10.62 0.69 -3.84
N LYS A 61 10.55 -0.62 -3.53
CA LYS A 61 9.56 -1.54 -4.12
C LYS A 61 8.13 -1.12 -3.78
N HIS A 62 7.88 -0.71 -2.53
CA HIS A 62 6.57 -0.28 -2.06
C HIS A 62 6.15 1.05 -2.73
N TYR A 63 7.06 2.03 -2.79
CA TYR A 63 6.84 3.27 -3.54
C TYR A 63 6.51 3.05 -5.02
N LYS A 64 7.27 2.19 -5.72
CA LYS A 64 6.96 1.85 -7.13
C LYS A 64 5.58 1.23 -7.28
N SER A 65 5.23 0.32 -6.36
CA SER A 65 3.95 -0.40 -6.42
C SER A 65 2.78 0.57 -6.28
N LYS A 66 2.85 1.52 -5.33
CA LYS A 66 1.83 2.57 -5.19
C LYS A 66 1.65 3.39 -6.45
N LEU A 67 2.74 3.90 -7.01
CA LEU A 67 2.70 4.75 -8.20
C LEU A 67 2.12 4.01 -9.41
N ILE A 68 2.55 2.75 -9.63
CA ILE A 68 2.05 1.94 -10.75
C ILE A 68 0.58 1.59 -10.57
N LEU A 69 0.18 1.10 -9.38
CA LEU A 69 -1.21 0.78 -9.10
C LEU A 69 -2.12 2.00 -9.26
N ALA A 70 -1.72 3.14 -8.69
CA ALA A 70 -2.48 4.38 -8.82
C ALA A 70 -2.65 4.78 -10.29
N GLN A 71 -1.58 4.72 -11.08
CA GLN A 71 -1.63 5.02 -12.52
C GLN A 71 -2.56 4.06 -13.27
N MET A 72 -2.44 2.74 -13.04
CA MET A 72 -3.30 1.74 -13.69
C MET A 72 -4.78 1.98 -13.39
N ILE A 73 -5.12 2.29 -12.13
CA ILE A 73 -6.50 2.55 -11.70
C ILE A 73 -7.02 3.88 -12.27
N GLN A 74 -6.18 4.92 -12.34
CA GLN A 74 -6.53 6.18 -12.99
C GLN A 74 -6.81 6.02 -14.48
N GLN A 75 -6.06 5.17 -15.17
CA GLN A 75 -6.28 4.87 -16.60
C GLN A 75 -7.63 4.20 -16.88
N GLN A 76 -8.24 3.58 -15.86
CA GLN A 76 -9.60 3.05 -15.93
C GLN A 76 -10.68 4.12 -15.63
N GLY A 77 -10.31 5.40 -15.52
CA GLY A 77 -11.24 6.50 -15.26
C GLY A 77 -11.63 6.68 -13.78
N CYS A 78 -10.97 5.98 -12.86
CA CYS A 78 -11.25 6.13 -11.43
C CYS A 78 -10.54 7.35 -10.82
N LYS A 79 -11.20 8.01 -9.86
CA LYS A 79 -10.55 8.99 -8.98
C LYS A 79 -9.64 8.27 -8.00
N VAL A 80 -8.37 8.65 -7.96
CA VAL A 80 -7.35 8.00 -7.11
C VAL A 80 -6.61 9.04 -6.28
N GLU A 81 -6.41 8.72 -5.00
CA GLU A 81 -5.60 9.48 -4.07
C GLU A 81 -4.54 8.58 -3.44
N ILE A 82 -3.26 8.97 -3.53
CA ILE A 82 -2.13 8.24 -2.91
C ILE A 82 -1.87 8.80 -1.51
N GLU A 83 -1.78 7.95 -0.50
CA GLU A 83 -1.48 8.34 0.88
C GLU A 83 -2.36 9.48 1.44
N PRO A 84 -3.70 9.46 1.27
CA PRO A 84 -4.55 10.50 1.87
C PRO A 84 -4.53 10.35 3.41
N PHE A 85 -4.37 11.47 4.12
CA PHE A 85 -4.49 11.45 5.58
C PHE A 85 -5.95 11.52 6.01
N LEU A 86 -6.45 10.41 6.57
CA LEU A 86 -7.80 10.28 7.10
C LEU A 86 -7.80 10.69 8.57
N LYS A 87 -8.19 11.95 8.83
CA LYS A 87 -8.01 12.61 10.13
C LYS A 87 -8.80 11.95 11.26
N GLU A 88 -10.02 11.50 10.98
CA GLU A 88 -10.98 10.93 11.93
C GLU A 88 -10.42 9.67 12.58
N ILE A 89 -9.72 8.86 11.80
CA ILE A 89 -9.11 7.60 12.25
C ILE A 89 -7.59 7.69 12.41
N LYS A 90 -7.00 8.86 12.08
CA LYS A 90 -5.55 9.11 12.08
C LYS A 90 -4.78 8.06 11.29
N GLN A 91 -5.31 7.64 10.14
CA GLN A 91 -4.69 6.63 9.28
C GLN A 91 -4.34 7.20 7.91
N ILE A 92 -3.40 6.54 7.25
CA ILE A 92 -2.95 6.87 5.90
C ILE A 92 -2.93 5.56 5.13
N PRO A 93 -4.03 5.23 4.44
CA PRO A 93 -4.02 4.11 3.51
C PRO A 93 -3.09 4.41 2.33
N ASP A 94 -2.57 3.37 1.69
CA ASP A 94 -1.67 3.55 0.55
C ASP A 94 -2.36 4.19 -0.66
N ILE A 95 -3.56 3.71 -1.01
CA ILE A 95 -4.35 4.22 -2.13
C ILE A 95 -5.83 4.24 -1.76
N LEU A 96 -6.50 5.35 -2.04
CA LEU A 96 -7.96 5.52 -1.96
C LEU A 96 -8.54 5.72 -3.36
N ILE A 97 -9.61 5.00 -3.68
CA ILE A 97 -10.24 4.97 -4.99
C ILE A 97 -11.72 5.34 -4.84
N ASN A 98 -12.17 6.33 -5.63
CA ASN A 98 -13.56 6.81 -5.67
C ASN A 98 -14.17 7.10 -4.29
N ASN A 99 -13.33 7.52 -3.33
CA ASN A 99 -13.70 7.72 -1.92
C ASN A 99 -14.46 6.52 -1.30
N LYS A 100 -14.21 5.30 -1.77
CA LYS A 100 -14.96 4.11 -1.34
C LYS A 100 -14.11 2.87 -1.14
N TYR A 101 -13.10 2.66 -1.99
CA TYR A 101 -12.23 1.49 -1.93
C TYR A 101 -10.84 1.91 -1.51
N VAL A 102 -10.23 1.11 -0.64
CA VAL A 102 -8.88 1.33 -0.12
C VAL A 102 -8.02 0.13 -0.46
N ILE A 103 -6.82 0.40 -0.99
CA ILE A 103 -5.77 -0.58 -1.15
C ILE A 103 -4.69 -0.31 -0.10
N GLU A 104 -4.29 -1.36 0.60
CA GLU A 104 -3.18 -1.36 1.57
C GLU A 104 -2.10 -2.34 1.08
N LEU A 105 -0.87 -1.87 0.87
CA LEU A 105 0.26 -2.67 0.45
C LEU A 105 1.08 -3.08 1.67
N GLN A 106 1.29 -4.38 1.87
CA GLN A 106 2.10 -4.85 3.00
C GLN A 106 3.11 -5.92 2.57
N TYR A 107 4.37 -5.51 2.43
CA TYR A 107 5.45 -6.38 1.94
C TYR A 107 6.34 -6.94 3.06
N SER A 108 6.27 -6.35 4.25
CA SER A 108 7.06 -6.78 5.41
C SER A 108 6.13 -7.18 6.56
N PRO A 109 6.54 -8.11 7.44
CA PRO A 109 5.70 -8.51 8.55
C PRO A 109 5.34 -7.35 9.49
N ILE A 110 4.08 -7.32 9.91
CA ILE A 110 3.59 -6.47 11.00
C ILE A 110 2.74 -7.31 11.96
N PRO A 111 2.64 -6.92 13.24
CA PRO A 111 1.78 -7.61 14.20
C PRO A 111 0.33 -7.67 13.72
N TYR A 112 -0.34 -8.81 13.96
CA TYR A 112 -1.76 -8.99 13.60
C TYR A 112 -2.66 -7.87 14.11
N LYS A 113 -2.41 -7.43 15.34
CA LYS A 113 -3.14 -6.32 15.97
C LYS A 113 -3.10 -5.04 15.13
N GLN A 114 -1.99 -4.75 14.46
CA GLN A 114 -1.88 -3.58 13.57
C GLN A 114 -2.69 -3.77 12.28
N ILE A 115 -2.68 -4.96 11.68
CA ILE A 115 -3.50 -5.28 10.50
C ILE A 115 -4.99 -5.08 10.83
N LEU A 116 -5.42 -5.62 11.98
CA LEU A 116 -6.80 -5.50 12.46
C LEU A 116 -7.16 -4.03 12.73
N GLN A 117 -6.32 -3.29 13.45
CA GLN A 117 -6.57 -1.87 13.76
C GLN A 117 -6.69 -1.01 12.48
N ARG A 118 -5.82 -1.24 11.49
CA ARG A 118 -5.87 -0.54 10.19
C ARG A 118 -7.16 -0.87 9.46
N THR A 119 -7.47 -2.16 9.32
CA THR A 119 -8.65 -2.63 8.60
C THR A 119 -9.95 -2.11 9.23
N GLU A 120 -10.09 -2.22 10.56
CA GLU A 120 -11.31 -1.83 11.25
C GLU A 120 -11.49 -0.30 11.32
N GLY A 121 -10.39 0.47 11.40
CA GLY A 121 -10.47 1.93 11.28
C GLY A 121 -11.08 2.36 9.94
N LEU A 122 -10.57 1.81 8.84
CA LEU A 122 -11.07 2.09 7.49
C LEU A 122 -12.52 1.62 7.29
N LYS A 123 -12.86 0.41 7.76
CA LYS A 123 -14.23 -0.11 7.64
C LYS A 123 -15.26 0.72 8.41
N LYS A 124 -14.90 1.23 9.60
CA LYS A 124 -15.77 2.13 10.39
C LYS A 124 -16.12 3.42 9.65
N MET A 125 -15.22 3.89 8.79
CA MET A 125 -15.45 5.03 7.89
C MET A 125 -16.24 4.65 6.61
N GLY A 126 -16.67 3.40 6.48
CA GLY A 126 -17.45 2.92 5.33
C GLY A 126 -16.63 2.51 4.11
N TYR A 127 -15.29 2.41 4.24
CA TYR A 127 -14.41 1.96 3.16
C TYR A 127 -14.42 0.43 3.00
N LYS A 128 -14.26 -0.01 1.75
CA LYS A 128 -13.98 -1.41 1.40
C LYS A 128 -12.47 -1.58 1.27
N VAL A 129 -11.87 -2.43 2.11
CA VAL A 129 -10.42 -2.56 2.23
C VAL A 129 -9.91 -3.82 1.53
N SER A 130 -8.91 -3.67 0.67
CA SER A 130 -8.18 -4.74 0.01
C SER A 130 -6.70 -4.68 0.36
N TRP A 131 -6.18 -5.75 0.94
CA TRP A 131 -4.75 -5.89 1.21
C TRP A 131 -4.04 -6.55 0.03
N LEU A 132 -2.93 -5.97 -0.41
CA LEU A 132 -2.05 -6.51 -1.43
C LEU A 132 -0.69 -6.83 -0.83
N LEU A 133 -0.31 -8.10 -0.87
CA LEU A 133 1.02 -8.53 -0.44
C LEU A 133 2.00 -8.53 -1.62
N ASN A 134 3.29 -8.71 -1.33
CA ASN A 134 4.25 -9.00 -2.38
C ASN A 134 3.93 -10.35 -3.04
N ASP A 135 4.09 -10.46 -4.36
CA ASP A 135 3.85 -11.71 -5.06
C ASP A 135 4.75 -12.85 -4.55
N VAL A 136 4.23 -14.06 -4.70
CA VAL A 136 4.82 -15.30 -4.18
C VAL A 136 4.98 -16.34 -5.28
N ASP A 137 5.95 -17.22 -5.09
CA ASP A 137 6.18 -18.32 -6.03
C ASP A 137 4.99 -19.29 -6.04
N TYR A 138 4.57 -19.64 -7.25
CA TYR A 138 3.45 -20.52 -7.52
C TYR A 138 3.84 -21.53 -8.60
N CYS A 139 3.64 -22.81 -8.33
CA CYS A 139 4.04 -23.89 -9.23
C CYS A 139 3.11 -25.09 -9.06
N HIS A 140 2.62 -25.67 -10.16
CA HIS A 140 1.74 -26.85 -10.17
C HIS A 140 0.59 -26.76 -9.13
N ASN A 141 -0.14 -25.64 -9.13
CA ASN A 141 -1.24 -25.34 -8.19
C ASN A 141 -0.86 -25.27 -6.71
N LYS A 142 0.44 -25.24 -6.40
CA LYS A 142 0.96 -25.12 -5.04
C LYS A 142 1.59 -23.75 -4.84
N VAL A 143 1.36 -23.20 -3.66
CA VAL A 143 1.92 -21.92 -3.21
C VAL A 143 2.47 -22.08 -1.80
N LYS A 144 3.51 -21.31 -1.48
CA LYS A 144 4.01 -21.20 -0.11
C LYS A 144 3.63 -19.84 0.47
N PHE A 145 2.82 -19.86 1.53
CA PHE A 145 2.57 -18.68 2.34
C PHE A 145 3.26 -18.86 3.69
N ASN A 146 4.14 -17.91 4.04
CA ASN A 146 4.67 -17.85 5.40
C ASN A 146 3.55 -17.45 6.38
N HIS A 147 3.86 -17.51 7.69
CA HIS A 147 2.88 -17.19 8.73
C HIS A 147 2.22 -15.82 8.49
N PHE A 148 3.04 -14.78 8.25
CA PHE A 148 2.56 -13.43 7.98
C PHE A 148 1.62 -13.35 6.77
N GLN A 149 1.95 -13.96 5.64
CA GLN A 149 1.11 -13.96 4.44
C GLN A 149 -0.20 -14.73 4.65
N SER A 150 -0.15 -15.85 5.36
CA SER A 150 -1.33 -16.67 5.62
C SER A 150 -2.40 -15.94 6.44
N MET A 151 -2.01 -14.93 7.24
CA MET A 151 -2.92 -14.09 8.02
C MET A 151 -3.86 -13.23 7.15
N PHE A 152 -3.54 -13.04 5.87
CA PHE A 152 -4.36 -12.28 4.93
C PHE A 152 -5.30 -13.17 4.08
N ILE A 153 -5.28 -14.49 4.29
CA ILE A 153 -6.26 -15.37 3.66
C ILE A 153 -7.62 -15.06 4.27
N ASN A 154 -8.57 -14.61 3.45
CA ASN A 154 -9.92 -14.38 3.91
C ASN A 154 -10.53 -15.71 4.40
N PRO A 155 -11.02 -15.78 5.64
CA PRO A 155 -11.46 -17.04 6.23
C PRO A 155 -12.71 -17.62 5.54
N ILE A 156 -13.55 -16.76 4.96
CA ILE A 156 -14.82 -17.15 4.32
C ILE A 156 -14.60 -17.41 2.83
N THR A 157 -14.07 -16.44 2.09
CA THR A 157 -13.94 -16.55 0.64
C THR A 157 -12.74 -17.38 0.21
N ARG A 158 -11.81 -17.66 1.14
CA ARG A 158 -10.57 -18.39 0.87
C ARG A 158 -9.72 -17.72 -0.22
N LYS A 159 -9.72 -16.38 -0.22
CA LYS A 159 -8.99 -15.54 -1.17
C LYS A 159 -7.86 -14.77 -0.51
N LEU A 160 -6.79 -14.53 -1.26
CA LEU A 160 -5.67 -13.65 -0.91
C LEU A 160 -5.21 -12.93 -2.19
N HIS A 161 -4.86 -11.65 -2.06
CA HIS A 161 -4.37 -10.85 -3.20
C HIS A 161 -2.91 -10.47 -3.02
N THR A 162 -2.15 -10.55 -4.11
CA THR A 162 -0.77 -10.07 -4.20
C THR A 162 -0.63 -9.10 -5.36
N PHE A 163 0.46 -8.34 -5.37
CA PHE A 163 0.84 -7.50 -6.51
C PHE A 163 2.21 -7.93 -7.04
N ASN A 164 2.24 -8.30 -8.31
CA ASN A 164 3.47 -8.56 -9.04
C ASN A 164 3.97 -7.26 -9.67
N LEU A 165 5.04 -6.70 -9.10
CA LEU A 165 5.58 -5.42 -9.56
C LEU A 165 6.19 -5.48 -10.96
N GLU A 166 6.81 -6.60 -11.33
CA GLU A 166 7.49 -6.75 -12.63
C GLU A 166 6.49 -6.84 -13.77
N LYS A 167 5.45 -7.66 -13.57
CA LYS A 167 4.35 -7.83 -14.52
C LYS A 167 3.31 -6.71 -14.45
N LYS A 168 3.35 -5.89 -13.39
CA LYS A 168 2.35 -4.85 -13.08
C LYS A 168 0.93 -5.43 -13.03
N GLN A 169 0.76 -6.50 -12.28
CA GLN A 169 -0.51 -7.24 -12.21
C GLN A 169 -0.91 -7.51 -10.77
N ILE A 170 -2.22 -7.40 -10.50
CA ILE A 170 -2.81 -7.92 -9.28
C ILE A 170 -3.11 -9.40 -9.51
N ILE A 171 -2.65 -10.24 -8.59
CA ILE A 171 -2.88 -11.67 -8.60
C ILE A 171 -3.85 -12.00 -7.46
N MET A 172 -4.88 -12.78 -7.77
CA MET A 172 -5.78 -13.36 -6.79
C MET A 172 -5.47 -14.86 -6.68
N PHE A 173 -5.12 -15.29 -5.47
CA PHE A 173 -5.19 -16.69 -5.09
C PHE A 173 -6.57 -16.97 -4.51
N GLN A 174 -7.24 -18.02 -4.98
CA GLN A 174 -8.57 -18.40 -4.52
C GLN A 174 -8.68 -19.90 -4.28
N GLN A 175 -9.76 -20.31 -3.61
CA GLN A 175 -9.97 -21.70 -3.17
C GLN A 175 -8.76 -22.23 -2.37
N ILE A 176 -8.17 -21.38 -1.54
CA ILE A 176 -6.92 -21.70 -0.84
C ILE A 176 -7.16 -22.80 0.21
N GLN A 177 -6.46 -23.92 0.07
CA GLN A 177 -6.51 -25.08 0.97
C GLN A 177 -5.14 -25.34 1.60
N TYR A 178 -5.11 -25.59 2.91
CA TYR A 178 -3.88 -25.83 3.65
C TYR A 178 -3.42 -27.28 3.52
N LEU A 179 -2.14 -27.50 3.21
CA LEU A 179 -1.54 -28.83 3.07
C LEU A 179 -0.57 -29.21 4.20
N GLY A 180 -0.19 -28.27 5.07
CA GLY A 180 0.83 -28.48 6.11
C GLY A 180 2.03 -27.53 6.01
N GLY A 181 2.49 -27.05 7.17
CA GLY A 181 3.61 -26.11 7.29
C GLY A 181 3.31 -24.77 6.61
N HIS A 182 4.05 -24.45 5.55
CA HIS A 182 3.81 -23.25 4.74
C HIS A 182 3.17 -23.57 3.38
N LYS A 183 2.72 -24.80 3.15
CA LYS A 183 2.26 -25.26 1.83
C LYS A 183 0.74 -25.18 1.72
N TYR A 184 0.28 -24.71 0.57
CA TYR A 184 -1.13 -24.58 0.22
C TYR A 184 -1.35 -25.00 -1.23
N VAL A 185 -2.58 -25.44 -1.52
CA VAL A 185 -3.11 -25.50 -2.90
C VAL A 185 -4.02 -24.31 -3.10
N ALA A 186 -3.94 -23.69 -4.27
CA ALA A 186 -4.77 -22.56 -4.64
C ALA A 186 -4.90 -22.48 -6.16
N GLU A 187 -5.98 -21.87 -6.64
CA GLU A 187 -6.06 -21.40 -8.02
C GLU A 187 -5.47 -19.99 -8.10
N LYS A 188 -4.56 -19.77 -9.06
CA LYS A 188 -4.00 -18.44 -9.36
C LYS A 188 -4.78 -17.80 -10.51
N LYS A 189 -5.30 -16.60 -10.30
CA LYS A 189 -5.95 -15.77 -11.32
C LYS A 189 -5.27 -14.41 -11.42
N GLU A 190 -4.99 -13.98 -12.63
CA GLU A 190 -4.60 -12.60 -12.91
C GLU A 190 -5.88 -11.75 -12.94
N CYS A 191 -5.98 -10.74 -12.10
CA CYS A 191 -7.09 -9.79 -12.17
C CYS A 191 -6.86 -8.92 -13.41
N GLN A 192 -7.61 -9.19 -14.49
CA GLN A 192 -7.61 -8.32 -15.65
C GLN A 192 -8.32 -7.00 -15.32
N ASN A 193 -7.90 -5.95 -16.03
CA ASN A 193 -8.38 -4.57 -15.88
C ASN A 193 -9.91 -4.47 -15.97
#